data_AF-A0A838DBM1-F1
#
_entry.id   AF-A0A838DBM1-F1
#
_cell.length_a   1.000
_cell.length_b   1.000
_cell.length_c   1.000
_cell.angle_alpha   90.00
_cell.angle_beta   90.00
_cell.angle_gamma   90.00
#
_symmetry.space_group_name_H-M   'P 1'
#
loop_
_entity.id
_entity.type
_entity.pdbx_description
1 polymer ?
#
loop_
_entity_poly.entity_id
_entity_poly.type
_entity_poly.pdbx_seq_one_letter_code
_entity_poly.pdbx_strand_id
1 'polypeptide(L)'
;MLVRYFTSFEQTLANYFGPHFGDRAAQDLAVTHPVTGARETQRAEFYHFNIEDAAFPFPDASFDAVLFCEVLEHLQADPIRVLRELKRVLKPNGHLILTTPNVARLENVSRLIAGGNIYDPYSGYGPYGRHNREYNKHELALLLKYAGFEVEALFSADVHANDAANFYAVEQIIPLVEYRSGDLGQYLFSRSRSTAAAGTKRPSWLYRSYPAGELEP
;
A
#
# COMPACT_ATOMS: atom_id res chain seq x y z
N MET A 1 7.36 17.05 -2.60
CA MET A 1 7.38 15.65 -3.09
C MET A 1 8.80 15.26 -3.48
N LEU A 2 9.44 14.29 -2.81
CA LEU A 2 10.83 13.88 -3.11
C LEU A 2 11.04 13.53 -4.60
N VAL A 3 10.04 12.91 -5.23
CA VAL A 3 10.08 12.60 -6.66
C VAL A 3 10.31 13.84 -7.53
N ARG A 4 9.76 15.02 -7.17
CA ARG A 4 10.01 16.27 -7.91
C ARG A 4 11.44 16.79 -7.76
N TYR A 5 12.04 16.61 -6.59
CA TYR A 5 13.38 17.14 -6.31
C TYR A 5 14.49 16.25 -6.87
N PHE A 6 14.26 14.93 -6.92
CA PHE A 6 15.31 13.96 -7.25
C PHE A 6 15.12 13.25 -8.59
N THR A 7 14.03 13.53 -9.32
CA THR A 7 13.77 12.90 -10.62
C THR A 7 13.23 13.92 -11.62
N SER A 8 13.33 13.58 -12.90
CA SER A 8 12.72 14.33 -14.00
C SER A 8 11.34 13.79 -14.40
N PHE A 9 10.70 12.97 -13.56
CA PHE A 9 9.40 12.38 -13.89
C PHE A 9 8.30 13.44 -13.91
N GLU A 10 7.50 13.41 -14.97
CA GLU A 10 6.20 14.07 -15.00
C GLU A 10 5.24 13.36 -14.03
N GLN A 11 4.51 14.14 -13.23
CA GLN A 11 3.68 13.59 -12.15
C GLN A 11 2.21 13.87 -12.40
N THR A 12 1.43 12.79 -12.34
CA THR A 12 -0.02 12.85 -12.19
C THR A 12 -0.39 12.38 -10.80
N LEU A 13 -1.17 13.18 -10.07
CA LEU A 13 -1.61 12.86 -8.71
C LEU A 13 -3.07 12.44 -8.70
N ALA A 14 -3.42 11.51 -7.84
CA ALA A 14 -4.79 11.11 -7.56
C ALA A 14 -5.01 11.03 -6.05
N ASN A 15 -6.18 11.42 -5.57
CA ASN A 15 -6.56 11.31 -4.17
C ASN A 15 -8.08 11.23 -4.02
N TYR A 16 -8.57 10.85 -2.84
CA TYR A 16 -10.00 10.82 -2.55
C TYR A 16 -10.28 11.37 -1.14
N PHE A 17 -11.14 12.38 -1.07
CA PHE A 17 -11.55 13.04 0.18
C PHE A 17 -13.06 12.98 0.41
N GLY A 18 -13.73 12.02 -0.24
CA GLY A 18 -15.19 11.85 -0.15
C GLY A 18 -15.96 12.54 -1.27
N PRO A 19 -17.29 12.36 -1.34
CA PRO A 19 -18.10 12.69 -2.51
C PRO A 19 -18.32 14.20 -2.75
N HIS A 20 -17.82 15.05 -1.85
CA HIS A 20 -18.07 16.50 -1.89
C HIS A 20 -17.12 17.29 -2.79
N PHE A 21 -16.08 16.64 -3.33
CA PHE A 21 -15.15 17.24 -4.27
C PHE A 21 -15.52 16.82 -5.70
N GLY A 22 -15.36 17.74 -6.66
CA GLY A 22 -15.48 17.41 -8.08
C GLY A 22 -14.32 16.54 -8.57
N ASP A 23 -14.31 16.16 -9.86
CA ASP A 23 -13.31 15.23 -10.43
C ASP A 23 -11.86 15.73 -10.39
N ARG A 24 -11.67 17.03 -10.13
CA ARG A 24 -10.38 17.70 -9.98
C ARG A 24 -10.39 18.54 -8.71
N ALA A 25 -9.29 18.47 -7.97
CA ALA A 25 -9.09 19.29 -6.78
C ALA A 25 -7.62 19.68 -6.65
N ALA A 26 -7.35 20.63 -5.75
CA ALA A 26 -6.01 21.07 -5.42
C ALA A 26 -5.86 21.26 -3.92
N GLN A 27 -4.66 21.00 -3.41
CA GLN A 27 -4.30 21.22 -2.01
C GLN A 27 -2.97 21.96 -1.93
N ASP A 28 -2.88 22.93 -1.02
CA ASP A 28 -1.62 23.59 -0.70
C ASP A 28 -0.89 22.76 0.36
N LEU A 29 0.32 22.31 0.01
CA LEU A 29 1.16 21.45 0.84
C LEU A 29 2.35 22.26 1.37
N ALA A 30 2.54 22.26 2.70
CA ALA A 30 3.78 22.75 3.29
C ALA A 30 4.87 21.72 3.08
N VAL A 31 5.90 22.06 2.30
CA VAL A 31 7.03 21.20 1.98
C VAL A 31 8.28 21.76 2.62
N THR A 32 9.03 20.90 3.31
CA THR A 32 10.38 21.24 3.78
C THR A 32 11.39 20.63 2.82
N HIS A 33 12.26 21.46 2.24
CA HIS A 33 13.31 21.00 1.36
C HIS A 33 14.26 20.08 2.14
N PRO A 34 14.53 18.86 1.64
CA PRO A 34 15.24 17.83 2.42
C PRO A 34 16.70 18.19 2.74
N VAL A 35 17.37 18.99 1.89
CA VAL A 35 18.76 19.41 2.09
C VAL A 35 18.89 20.74 2.83
N THR A 36 18.20 21.80 2.37
CA THR A 36 18.36 23.15 2.91
C THR A 36 17.49 23.44 4.13
N GLY A 37 16.46 22.61 4.41
CA GLY A 37 15.49 22.86 5.46
C GLY A 37 14.52 24.02 5.16
N ALA A 38 14.61 24.64 3.96
CA ALA A 38 13.72 25.71 3.56
C ALA A 38 12.26 25.21 3.51
N ARG A 39 11.34 25.99 4.07
CA ARG A 39 9.90 25.70 4.02
C ARG A 39 9.26 26.50 2.89
N GLU A 40 8.50 25.81 2.06
CA GLU A 40 7.74 26.42 0.97
C GLU A 40 6.35 25.80 0.88
N THR A 41 5.40 26.57 0.38
CA THR A 41 4.06 26.05 0.06
C THR A 41 4.04 25.66 -1.41
N GLN A 42 3.66 24.40 -1.68
CA GLN A 42 3.46 23.89 -3.02
C GLN A 42 2.01 23.52 -3.24
N ARG A 43 1.39 24.09 -4.28
CA ARG A 43 0.06 23.66 -4.72
C ARG A 43 0.16 22.35 -5.49
N ALA A 44 -0.59 21.34 -5.05
CA ALA A 44 -0.68 20.04 -5.68
C ALA A 44 -2.08 19.85 -6.26
N GLU A 45 -2.17 19.76 -7.58
CA GLU A 45 -3.41 19.44 -8.29
C GLU A 45 -3.52 17.94 -8.50
N PHE A 46 -4.71 17.37 -8.29
CA PHE A 46 -4.93 15.94 -8.36
C PHE A 46 -6.30 15.60 -8.98
N TYR A 47 -6.37 14.41 -9.58
CA TYR A 47 -7.63 13.76 -9.92
C TYR A 47 -8.29 13.30 -8.63
N HIS A 48 -9.57 13.63 -8.47
CA HIS A 48 -10.33 13.25 -7.29
C HIS A 48 -11.37 12.18 -7.65
N PHE A 49 -11.11 10.93 -7.25
CA PHE A 49 -12.02 9.81 -7.50
C PHE A 49 -11.75 8.67 -6.52
N ASN A 50 -12.79 7.90 -6.19
CA ASN A 50 -12.63 6.70 -5.39
C ASN A 50 -12.13 5.54 -6.28
N ILE A 51 -10.92 5.05 -5.97
CA ILE A 51 -10.27 3.95 -6.67
C ILE A 51 -11.01 2.61 -6.54
N GLU A 52 -11.88 2.45 -5.54
CA GLU A 52 -12.66 1.22 -5.35
C GLU A 52 -13.93 1.17 -6.22
N ASP A 53 -14.54 2.34 -6.47
CA ASP A 53 -15.85 2.43 -7.13
C ASP A 53 -15.73 2.70 -8.63
N ALA A 54 -14.78 3.52 -9.03
CA ALA A 54 -14.63 4.01 -10.39
C ALA A 54 -13.47 3.32 -11.14
N ALA A 55 -13.58 3.25 -12.47
CA ALA A 55 -12.41 3.04 -13.30
C ALA A 55 -11.48 4.26 -13.17
N PHE A 56 -10.19 4.04 -13.26
CA PHE A 56 -9.22 5.13 -13.18
C PHE A 56 -9.42 6.03 -14.42
N PRO A 57 -9.46 7.36 -14.27
CA PRO A 57 -9.73 8.31 -15.36
C PRO A 57 -8.51 8.51 -16.27
N PHE A 58 -7.77 7.43 -16.52
CA PHE A 58 -6.55 7.39 -17.31
C PHE A 58 -6.69 6.34 -18.41
N PRO A 59 -6.20 6.61 -19.62
CA PRO A 59 -6.11 5.62 -20.68
C PRO A 59 -5.20 4.44 -20.30
N ASP A 60 -5.39 3.33 -20.99
CA ASP A 60 -4.49 2.18 -20.90
C ASP A 60 -3.06 2.58 -21.25
N ALA A 61 -2.08 1.95 -20.59
CA ALA A 61 -0.66 2.14 -20.88
C ALA A 61 -0.18 3.62 -20.88
N SER A 62 -0.72 4.44 -19.98
CA SER A 62 -0.36 5.86 -19.87
C SER A 62 0.90 6.11 -19.06
N PHE A 63 1.24 5.25 -18.08
CA PHE A 63 2.30 5.53 -17.10
C PHE A 63 3.47 4.54 -17.19
N ASP A 64 4.69 5.05 -17.08
CA ASP A 64 5.91 4.23 -16.95
C ASP A 64 6.05 3.63 -15.54
N ALA A 65 5.55 4.34 -14.52
CA ALA A 65 5.52 3.89 -13.14
C ALA A 65 4.30 4.45 -12.39
N VAL A 66 3.82 3.69 -11.41
CA VAL A 66 2.78 4.12 -10.47
C VAL A 66 3.28 3.92 -9.04
N LEU A 67 3.10 4.93 -8.20
CA LEU A 67 3.34 4.87 -6.76
C LEU A 67 2.00 4.65 -6.06
N PHE A 68 1.89 3.55 -5.33
CA PHE A 68 0.72 3.14 -4.56
C PHE A 68 1.15 2.92 -3.10
N CYS A 69 1.44 4.03 -2.41
CA CYS A 69 2.09 4.03 -1.12
C CYS A 69 1.10 4.40 -0.02
N GLU A 70 0.95 3.54 1.00
CA GLU A 70 0.04 3.75 2.14
C GLU A 70 -1.43 3.92 1.69
N VAL A 71 -1.90 2.98 0.87
CA VAL A 71 -3.27 2.98 0.32
C VAL A 71 -3.92 1.60 0.40
N LEU A 72 -3.15 0.53 0.16
CA LEU A 72 -3.67 -0.84 0.07
C LEU A 72 -4.44 -1.25 1.33
N GLU A 73 -3.95 -0.85 2.49
CA GLU A 73 -4.50 -1.16 3.81
C GLU A 73 -5.81 -0.42 4.12
N HIS A 74 -6.07 0.68 3.40
CA HIS A 74 -7.28 1.47 3.55
C HIS A 74 -8.45 0.93 2.70
N LEU A 75 -8.18 0.08 1.71
CA LEU A 75 -9.22 -0.48 0.85
C LEU A 75 -10.25 -1.28 1.67
N GLN A 76 -11.52 -1.05 1.40
CA GLN A 76 -12.63 -1.69 2.12
C GLN A 76 -13.13 -2.97 1.44
N ALA A 77 -13.00 -3.02 0.10
CA ALA A 77 -13.58 -4.04 -0.74
C ALA A 77 -12.51 -4.87 -1.45
N ASP A 78 -12.51 -4.86 -2.79
CA ASP A 78 -11.78 -5.80 -3.63
C ASP A 78 -10.41 -5.22 -4.07
N PRO A 79 -9.29 -5.52 -3.40
CA PRO A 79 -7.97 -5.02 -3.78
C PRO A 79 -7.53 -5.49 -5.18
N ILE A 80 -8.03 -6.64 -5.65
CA ILE A 80 -7.68 -7.16 -6.98
C ILE A 80 -8.23 -6.26 -8.09
N ARG A 81 -9.42 -5.67 -7.90
CA ARG A 81 -9.96 -4.69 -8.86
C ARG A 81 -9.03 -3.50 -9.00
N VAL A 82 -8.57 -2.94 -7.88
CA VAL A 82 -7.66 -1.79 -7.85
C VAL A 82 -6.33 -2.14 -8.50
N LEU A 83 -5.75 -3.29 -8.18
CA LEU A 83 -4.49 -3.75 -8.79
C LEU A 83 -4.61 -4.00 -10.30
N ARG A 84 -5.77 -4.45 -10.80
CA ARG A 84 -6.03 -4.57 -12.25
C ARG A 84 -6.09 -3.21 -12.93
N GLU A 85 -6.72 -2.21 -12.32
CA GLU A 85 -6.72 -0.85 -12.85
C GLU A 85 -5.31 -0.22 -12.84
N LEU A 86 -4.55 -0.39 -11.76
CA LEU A 86 -3.14 0.00 -11.68
C LEU A 86 -2.33 -0.63 -12.82
N LYS A 87 -2.55 -1.92 -13.08
CA LYS A 87 -1.93 -2.63 -14.18
C LYS A 87 -2.34 -2.09 -15.56
N ARG A 88 -3.64 -1.82 -15.75
CA ARG A 88 -4.19 -1.31 -17.02
C ARG A 88 -3.56 0.02 -17.41
N VAL A 89 -3.41 0.94 -16.44
CA VAL A 89 -2.85 2.27 -16.70
C VAL A 89 -1.32 2.26 -16.83
N LEU A 90 -0.65 1.22 -16.35
CA LEU A 90 0.78 1.01 -16.56
C LEU A 90 1.07 0.55 -17.99
N LYS A 91 2.11 1.11 -18.60
CA LYS A 91 2.69 0.61 -19.86
C LYS A 91 3.14 -0.85 -19.69
N PRO A 92 3.24 -1.63 -20.78
CA PRO A 92 3.92 -2.93 -20.73
C PRO A 92 5.30 -2.79 -20.11
N ASN A 93 5.64 -3.65 -19.13
CA ASN A 93 6.85 -3.58 -18.33
C ASN A 93 7.01 -2.32 -17.45
N GLY A 94 5.94 -1.52 -17.29
CA GLY A 94 5.89 -0.42 -16.32
C GLY A 94 5.97 -0.93 -14.87
N HIS A 95 6.36 -0.05 -13.96
CA HIS A 95 6.64 -0.42 -12.57
C HIS A 95 5.56 0.05 -11.59
N LEU A 96 5.12 -0.86 -10.71
CA LEU A 96 4.38 -0.53 -9.51
C LEU A 96 5.36 -0.44 -8.34
N ILE A 97 5.40 0.71 -7.69
CA ILE A 97 6.05 0.91 -6.39
C ILE A 97 4.95 0.93 -5.34
N LEU A 98 4.97 -0.03 -4.43
CA LEU A 98 3.93 -0.19 -3.41
C LEU A 98 4.56 -0.21 -2.02
N THR A 99 3.98 0.57 -1.12
CA THR A 99 4.26 0.47 0.32
C THR A 99 2.96 0.30 1.09
N THR A 100 3.04 -0.45 2.19
CA THR A 100 1.92 -0.67 3.09
C THR A 100 2.46 -1.09 4.46
N PRO A 101 1.76 -0.81 5.57
CA PRO A 101 2.14 -1.30 6.88
C PRO A 101 2.21 -2.82 6.90
N ASN A 102 3.22 -3.34 7.59
CA ASN A 102 3.41 -4.78 7.75
C ASN A 102 2.65 -5.28 8.97
N VAL A 103 1.63 -6.13 8.77
CA VAL A 103 0.89 -6.73 9.88
C VAL A 103 1.79 -7.57 10.80
N ALA A 104 2.90 -8.08 10.25
CA ALA A 104 3.86 -8.93 10.93
C ALA A 104 4.99 -8.17 11.65
N ARG A 105 4.96 -6.83 11.68
CA ARG A 105 5.98 -6.00 12.34
C ARG A 105 6.21 -6.39 13.80
N LEU A 106 7.43 -6.20 14.30
CA LEU A 106 7.80 -6.60 15.66
C LEU A 106 6.90 -5.98 16.74
N GLU A 107 6.41 -4.76 16.54
CA GLU A 107 5.47 -4.10 17.44
C GLU A 107 4.14 -4.84 17.55
N ASN A 108 3.61 -5.34 16.43
CA ASN A 108 2.37 -6.11 16.42
C ASN A 108 2.58 -7.47 17.10
N VAL A 109 3.73 -8.12 16.87
CA VAL A 109 4.10 -9.37 17.55
C VAL A 109 4.17 -9.15 19.07
N SER A 110 4.89 -8.12 19.50
CA SER A 110 5.02 -7.75 20.92
C SER A 110 3.67 -7.43 21.56
N ARG A 111 2.84 -6.66 20.86
CA ARG A 111 1.50 -6.30 21.32
C ARG A 111 0.58 -7.51 21.47
N LEU A 112 0.60 -8.46 20.53
CA LEU A 112 -0.19 -9.70 20.63
C LEU A 112 0.26 -10.59 21.79
N ILE A 113 1.57 -10.72 22.01
CA ILE A 113 2.13 -11.49 23.14
C ILE A 113 1.71 -10.86 24.48
N ALA A 114 1.64 -9.53 24.54
CA ALA A 114 1.12 -8.80 25.69
C ALA A 114 -0.42 -8.91 25.88
N GLY A 115 -1.13 -9.62 24.99
CA GLY A 115 -2.59 -9.76 25.03
C GLY A 115 -3.37 -8.58 24.43
N GLY A 116 -2.69 -7.67 23.73
CA GLY A 116 -3.32 -6.57 23.00
C GLY A 116 -3.87 -6.99 21.63
N ASN A 117 -4.66 -6.12 21.00
CA ASN A 117 -5.10 -6.28 19.61
C ASN A 117 -4.20 -5.48 18.66
N ILE A 118 -4.25 -5.83 17.37
CA ILE A 118 -3.48 -5.16 16.30
C ILE A 118 -4.38 -4.40 15.32
N TYR A 119 -5.69 -4.47 15.52
CA TYR A 119 -6.63 -3.77 14.66
C TYR A 119 -6.58 -2.28 14.96
N ASP A 120 -6.60 -1.49 13.89
CA ASP A 120 -6.65 -0.05 13.99
C ASP A 120 -7.97 0.37 14.69
N PRO A 121 -7.94 1.33 15.61
CA PRO A 121 -9.14 1.81 16.27
C PRO A 121 -10.13 2.42 15.28
N TYR A 122 -11.38 2.58 15.69
CA TYR A 122 -12.35 3.29 14.87
C TYR A 122 -11.92 4.74 14.65
N SER A 123 -12.06 5.21 13.42
CA SER A 123 -11.67 6.55 13.00
C SER A 123 -12.90 7.45 12.85
N GLY A 124 -12.76 8.71 13.26
CA GLY A 124 -13.76 9.76 13.03
C GLY A 124 -13.97 10.07 11.54
N TYR A 125 -13.03 9.68 10.69
CA TYR A 125 -13.15 9.75 9.22
C TYR A 125 -13.79 8.50 8.61
N GLY A 126 -14.43 7.66 9.44
CA GLY A 126 -15.11 6.46 9.01
C GLY A 126 -14.15 5.35 8.55
N PRO A 127 -14.63 4.39 7.74
CA PRO A 127 -13.85 3.21 7.37
C PRO A 127 -12.62 3.50 6.51
N TYR A 128 -12.59 4.59 5.73
CA TYR A 128 -11.40 5.00 4.98
C TYR A 128 -10.29 5.58 5.88
N GLY A 129 -10.64 6.07 7.06
CA GLY A 129 -9.70 6.69 7.99
C GLY A 129 -8.96 5.72 8.92
N ARG A 130 -9.08 4.41 8.70
CA ARG A 130 -8.42 3.35 9.47
C ARG A 130 -7.81 2.31 8.53
N HIS A 131 -6.89 1.49 9.03
CA HIS A 131 -6.45 0.31 8.28
C HIS A 131 -7.51 -0.79 8.37
N ASN A 132 -8.15 -1.09 7.24
CA ASN A 132 -9.14 -2.17 7.15
C ASN A 132 -8.47 -3.54 7.06
N ARG A 133 -7.32 -3.62 6.41
CA ARG A 133 -6.51 -4.84 6.33
C ARG A 133 -5.04 -4.53 6.09
N GLU A 134 -4.19 -4.84 7.06
CA GLU A 134 -2.74 -4.92 6.82
C GLU A 134 -2.36 -6.29 6.23
N TYR A 135 -1.28 -6.33 5.47
CA TYR A 135 -0.78 -7.55 4.81
C TYR A 135 0.60 -7.91 5.37
N ASN A 136 0.94 -9.19 5.36
CA ASN A 136 2.33 -9.60 5.53
C ASN A 136 3.05 -9.74 4.18
N LYS A 137 4.37 -9.89 4.23
CA LYS A 137 5.23 -10.04 3.05
C LYS A 137 4.78 -11.18 2.11
N HIS A 138 4.33 -12.30 2.66
CA HIS A 138 3.89 -13.45 1.87
C HIS A 138 2.57 -13.16 1.13
N GLU A 139 1.58 -12.62 1.84
CA GLU A 139 0.29 -12.25 1.25
C GLU A 139 0.44 -11.18 0.17
N LEU A 140 1.30 -10.17 0.40
CA LEU A 140 1.56 -9.14 -0.59
C LEU A 140 2.20 -9.71 -1.87
N ALA A 141 3.16 -10.64 -1.73
CA ALA A 141 3.78 -11.31 -2.87
C ALA A 141 2.75 -12.14 -3.67
N LEU A 142 1.89 -12.90 -2.98
CA LEU A 142 0.82 -13.66 -3.62
C LEU A 142 -0.16 -12.74 -4.35
N LEU A 143 -0.58 -11.65 -3.70
CA LEU A 143 -1.52 -10.67 -4.25
C LEU A 143 -0.97 -9.99 -5.52
N LEU A 144 0.29 -9.56 -5.49
CA LEU A 144 0.94 -8.92 -6.63
C LEU A 144 1.13 -9.90 -7.80
N LYS A 145 1.60 -11.12 -7.51
CA LYS A 145 1.75 -12.17 -8.52
C LYS A 145 0.41 -12.50 -9.17
N TYR A 146 -0.63 -12.64 -8.36
CA TYR A 146 -2.00 -12.85 -8.82
C TYR A 146 -2.46 -11.75 -9.78
N ALA A 147 -2.19 -10.50 -9.42
CA ALA A 147 -2.54 -9.35 -10.23
C ALA A 147 -1.69 -9.19 -11.51
N GLY A 148 -0.82 -10.15 -11.83
CA GLY A 148 -0.02 -10.15 -13.06
C GLY A 148 1.24 -9.28 -12.97
N PHE A 149 1.75 -9.05 -11.76
CA PHE A 149 3.03 -8.40 -11.53
C PHE A 149 4.13 -9.41 -11.19
N GLU A 150 5.32 -9.17 -11.72
CA GLU A 150 6.54 -9.83 -11.29
C GLU A 150 7.18 -9.00 -10.18
N VAL A 151 7.36 -9.58 -8.99
CA VAL A 151 7.98 -8.90 -7.85
C VAL A 151 9.50 -8.94 -8.02
N GLU A 152 10.11 -7.79 -8.30
CA GLU A 152 11.57 -7.68 -8.49
C GLU A 152 12.31 -7.42 -7.17
N ALA A 153 11.66 -6.68 -6.26
CA ALA A 153 12.17 -6.41 -4.93
C ALA A 153 11.01 -6.38 -3.93
N LEU A 154 11.19 -7.06 -2.79
CA LEU A 154 10.23 -7.05 -1.70
C LEU A 154 10.96 -7.21 -0.36
N PHE A 155 10.88 -6.19 0.50
CA PHE A 155 11.53 -6.18 1.80
C PHE A 155 10.68 -5.45 2.84
N SER A 156 11.03 -5.60 4.11
CA SER A 156 10.47 -4.84 5.21
C SER A 156 11.52 -3.95 5.84
N ALA A 157 11.15 -2.77 6.33
CA ALA A 157 12.04 -1.89 7.07
C ALA A 157 11.27 -1.06 8.10
N ASP A 158 11.99 -0.64 9.13
CA ASP A 158 11.53 0.38 10.08
C ASP A 158 11.82 1.76 9.50
N VAL A 159 10.82 2.65 9.55
CA VAL A 159 10.95 4.06 9.12
C VAL A 159 10.79 5.02 10.29
N HIS A 160 10.38 4.50 11.45
CA HIS A 160 10.27 5.18 12.71
C HIS A 160 11.06 4.42 13.78
N ALA A 161 11.20 5.02 14.98
CA ALA A 161 11.73 4.28 16.12
C ALA A 161 10.84 3.06 16.40
N ASN A 162 11.45 1.93 16.73
CA ASN A 162 10.72 0.70 17.02
C ASN A 162 10.22 0.72 18.47
N ASP A 163 8.91 0.62 18.64
CA ASP A 163 8.23 0.74 19.93
C ASP A 163 7.85 -0.62 20.54
N ALA A 164 8.40 -1.73 20.05
CA ALA A 164 8.01 -3.07 20.49
C ALA A 164 8.24 -3.29 22.00
N ALA A 165 9.28 -2.69 22.56
CA ALA A 165 9.60 -2.76 23.99
C ALA A 165 8.56 -2.08 24.89
N ASN A 166 7.69 -1.24 24.33
CA ASN A 166 6.61 -0.59 25.08
C ASN A 166 5.47 -1.57 25.42
N PHE A 167 5.37 -2.71 24.71
CA PHE A 167 4.29 -3.67 24.90
C PHE A 167 4.73 -4.91 25.69
N TYR A 168 5.94 -5.43 25.41
CA TYR A 168 6.47 -6.63 26.05
C TYR A 168 8.00 -6.66 25.99
N ALA A 169 8.64 -7.48 26.82
CA ALA A 169 10.10 -7.65 26.85
C ALA A 169 10.60 -8.29 25.55
N VAL A 170 11.22 -7.48 24.67
CA VAL A 170 11.64 -7.89 23.32
C VAL A 170 12.71 -8.99 23.37
N GLU A 171 13.53 -9.03 24.41
CA GLU A 171 14.55 -10.06 24.62
C GLU A 171 13.94 -11.46 24.77
N GLN A 172 12.68 -11.55 25.22
CA GLN A 172 11.93 -12.81 25.28
C GLN A 172 11.27 -13.18 23.95
N ILE A 173 11.05 -12.20 23.07
CA ILE A 173 10.40 -12.39 21.77
C ILE A 173 11.42 -12.81 20.71
N ILE A 174 12.57 -12.12 20.65
CA ILE A 174 13.58 -12.29 19.59
C ILE A 174 13.93 -13.77 19.35
N PRO A 175 14.24 -14.61 20.37
CA PRO A 175 14.59 -16.01 20.14
C PRO A 175 13.48 -16.83 19.45
N LEU A 176 12.22 -16.41 19.60
CA LEU A 176 11.05 -17.08 19.01
C LEU A 176 10.81 -16.67 17.55
N VAL A 177 11.36 -15.54 17.11
CA VAL A 177 11.10 -14.95 15.78
C VAL A 177 12.37 -14.63 15.00
N GLU A 178 13.54 -15.04 15.48
CA GLU A 178 14.84 -14.77 14.83
C GLU A 178 14.87 -15.24 13.37
N TYR A 179 14.28 -16.42 13.09
CA TYR A 179 14.15 -16.96 11.73
C TYR A 179 13.32 -16.08 10.78
N ARG A 180 12.59 -15.10 11.33
CA ARG A 180 11.77 -14.12 10.62
C ARG A 180 12.38 -12.71 10.58
N SER A 181 13.60 -12.52 11.09
CA SER A 181 14.26 -11.20 11.19
C SER A 181 14.25 -10.36 9.89
N GLY A 182 14.16 -10.98 8.72
CA GLY A 182 14.00 -10.30 7.42
C GLY A 182 12.57 -9.89 7.03
N ASP A 183 11.57 -10.09 7.89
CA ASP A 183 10.14 -9.78 7.67
C ASP A 183 9.45 -9.02 8.82
N LEU A 184 10.20 -8.57 9.83
CA LEU A 184 9.66 -7.93 11.04
C LEU A 184 9.64 -6.39 11.00
N GLY A 185 10.03 -5.77 9.89
CA GLY A 185 10.04 -4.31 9.77
C GLY A 185 8.63 -3.71 9.74
N GLN A 186 8.48 -2.44 10.16
CA GLN A 186 7.21 -1.71 10.25
C GLN A 186 6.41 -1.65 8.94
N TYR A 187 7.09 -1.46 7.81
CA TYR A 187 6.47 -1.30 6.49
C TYR A 187 7.04 -2.28 5.50
N LEU A 188 6.20 -2.69 4.55
CA LEU A 188 6.60 -3.46 3.37
C LEU A 188 6.87 -2.51 2.21
N PHE A 189 7.93 -2.80 1.45
CA PHE A 189 8.31 -2.08 0.25
C PHE A 189 8.41 -3.06 -0.92
N SER A 190 7.69 -2.77 -1.99
CA SER A 190 7.70 -3.57 -3.21
C SER A 190 8.03 -2.73 -4.43
N ARG A 191 8.88 -3.25 -5.31
CA ARG A 191 8.95 -2.85 -6.71
C ARG A 191 8.57 -4.04 -7.56
N SER A 192 7.55 -3.87 -8.38
CA SER A 192 7.01 -4.93 -9.22
C SER A 192 6.81 -4.48 -10.64
N ARG A 193 7.11 -5.34 -11.60
CA ARG A 193 7.01 -5.06 -13.04
C ARG A 193 5.72 -5.65 -13.61
N SER A 194 5.00 -4.88 -14.42
CA SER A 194 3.78 -5.32 -15.09
C SER A 194 4.12 -6.22 -16.29
N THR A 195 4.13 -7.55 -16.12
CA THR A 195 4.65 -8.49 -17.13
C THR A 195 3.65 -9.54 -17.64
N ALA A 196 2.74 -10.05 -16.79
CA ALA A 196 1.83 -11.15 -17.14
C ALA A 196 0.37 -10.68 -17.18
N ALA A 197 -0.56 -11.46 -17.73
CA ALA A 197 -1.98 -11.19 -17.53
C ALA A 197 -2.35 -11.41 -16.04
N ALA A 198 -3.29 -10.62 -15.52
CA ALA A 198 -3.84 -10.86 -14.19
C ALA A 198 -4.70 -12.13 -14.19
N GLY A 199 -4.77 -12.83 -13.05
CA GLY A 199 -5.74 -13.91 -12.85
C GLY A 199 -7.17 -13.41 -13.08
N THR A 200 -8.05 -14.27 -13.61
CA THR A 200 -9.43 -13.90 -13.99
C THR A 200 -10.46 -14.22 -12.91
N LYS A 201 -10.09 -15.04 -11.93
CA LYS A 201 -10.94 -15.41 -10.79
C LYS A 201 -10.60 -14.57 -9.56
N ARG A 202 -10.84 -15.08 -8.36
CA ARG A 202 -10.41 -14.52 -7.09
C ARG A 202 -9.49 -15.50 -6.35
N PRO A 203 -8.40 -15.04 -5.72
CA PRO A 203 -7.53 -15.93 -4.95
C PRO A 203 -8.27 -16.53 -3.76
N SER A 204 -8.38 -17.87 -3.70
CA SER A 204 -9.13 -18.59 -2.66
C SER A 204 -8.63 -18.31 -1.24
N TRP A 205 -7.33 -18.03 -1.07
CA TRP A 205 -6.73 -17.67 0.21
C TRP A 205 -7.27 -16.34 0.78
N LEU A 206 -7.73 -15.42 -0.07
CA LEU A 206 -8.24 -14.11 0.31
C LEU A 206 -9.77 -14.02 0.30
N TYR A 207 -10.44 -14.75 -0.62
CA TYR A 207 -11.89 -14.63 -0.87
C TYR A 207 -12.68 -15.87 -0.43
N ARG A 208 -12.39 -16.40 0.77
CA ARG A 208 -12.90 -17.71 1.26
C ARG A 208 -14.42 -17.95 1.19
N SER A 209 -15.23 -16.89 1.23
CA SER A 209 -16.70 -16.99 1.31
C SER A 209 -17.41 -16.85 -0.05
N TYR A 210 -16.67 -16.72 -1.15
CA TYR A 210 -17.24 -16.57 -2.48
C TYR A 210 -17.58 -17.93 -3.11
N PRO A 211 -18.51 -17.98 -4.10
CA PRO A 211 -18.85 -19.22 -4.79
C PRO A 211 -17.62 -19.89 -5.42
N ALA A 212 -17.53 -21.22 -5.35
CA ALA A 212 -16.36 -21.97 -5.85
C ALA A 212 -16.05 -21.73 -7.34
N GLY A 213 -17.05 -21.41 -8.16
CA GLY A 213 -16.85 -21.05 -9.56
C GLY A 213 -16.04 -19.76 -9.76
N GLU A 214 -16.09 -18.84 -8.80
CA GLU A 214 -15.42 -17.54 -8.81
C GLU A 214 -14.03 -17.56 -8.19
N LEU A 215 -13.66 -18.67 -7.53
CA LEU A 215 -12.37 -18.82 -6.86
C LEU A 215 -11.35 -19.57 -7.74
N GLU A 216 -10.09 -19.20 -7.58
CA GLU A 216 -9.01 -20.06 -8.04
C GLU A 216 -9.03 -21.40 -7.28
N PRO A 217 -8.79 -22.51 -8.00
CA PRO A 217 -8.77 -23.83 -7.41
C PRO A 217 -7.68 -23.99 -6.35
#